data_AF-A0A6T8PL04-F1
#
_entry.id   AF-A0A6T8PL04-F1
#
_cell.length_a   1.000
_cell.length_b   1.000
_cell.length_c   1.000
_cell.angle_alpha   90.00
_cell.angle_beta   90.00
_cell.angle_gamma   90.00
#
_symmetry.space_group_name_H-M   'P 1'
#
loop_
_entity.id
_entity.type
_entity.pdbx_description
1 polymer ?
#
loop_
_entity_poly.entity_id
_entity_poly.type
_entity_poly.pdbx_seq_one_letter_code
_entity_poly.pdbx_strand_id
1 'polypeptide(L)'
;ESCSNAGSRRCARCKLVGYCSKDCQTTSWKKHKKNCKPSKPDSKKINTAVEAARQAPDPALRKQDYLLSKNPSFNYVIVMPDGNKDFGVQMDHPMGKMMFNFLRQMAPNTPAAVYRMYGFLKSIHPGMEDIIRGQLMAEYGIDPLSDIAKNGQMPEMSKEDMRSMF
;
A
#
# COMPACT_ATOMS: atom_id res chain seq x y z
N GLU A 1 -8.75 -40.16 29.84
CA GLU A 1 -7.32 -39.81 29.82
C GLU A 1 -7.16 -38.36 29.37
N SER A 2 -6.45 -37.55 30.15
CA SER A 2 -6.32 -36.11 29.96
C SER A 2 -4.98 -35.83 29.25
N CYS A 3 -4.99 -35.30 28.03
CA CYS A 3 -3.78 -34.92 27.29
C CYS A 3 -3.00 -33.85 28.09
N SER A 4 -1.76 -34.13 28.52
CA SER A 4 -0.88 -33.21 29.27
C SER A 4 -0.10 -32.23 28.38
N ASN A 5 -0.40 -32.15 27.08
CA ASN A 5 0.31 -31.27 26.15
C ASN A 5 -0.36 -29.89 26.05
N ALA A 6 0.43 -28.83 26.18
CA ALA A 6 0.00 -27.46 25.93
C ALA A 6 -0.59 -27.36 24.51
N GLY A 7 -1.90 -27.13 24.43
CA GLY A 7 -2.62 -27.17 23.15
C GLY A 7 -2.25 -26.01 22.23
N SER A 8 -1.62 -26.30 21.09
CA SER A 8 -1.27 -25.32 20.07
C SER A 8 -2.47 -24.83 19.24
N ARG A 9 -3.62 -25.52 19.33
CA ARG A 9 -4.83 -25.23 18.56
C ARG A 9 -5.94 -24.73 19.46
N ARG A 10 -6.41 -23.50 19.24
CA ARG A 10 -7.54 -22.94 20.00
C ARG A 10 -8.87 -23.33 19.37
N CYS A 11 -9.92 -23.45 20.17
CA CYS A 11 -11.28 -23.64 19.67
C CYS A 11 -11.64 -22.54 18.66
N ALA A 12 -12.03 -22.90 17.43
CA ALA A 12 -12.32 -21.92 16.38
C ALA A 12 -13.47 -20.96 16.74
N ARG A 13 -14.41 -21.40 17.59
CA ARG A 13 -15.60 -20.63 17.98
C ARG A 13 -15.30 -19.61 19.07
N CYS A 14 -14.71 -20.04 20.19
CA CYS A 14 -14.47 -19.15 21.34
C CYS A 14 -13.03 -18.63 21.44
N LYS A 15 -12.07 -19.33 20.82
CA LYS A 15 -10.62 -19.06 20.92
C LYS A 15 -10.07 -19.04 22.36
N LEU A 16 -10.83 -19.46 23.38
CA LEU A 16 -10.46 -19.40 24.80
C LEU A 16 -9.70 -20.64 25.30
N VAL A 17 -10.04 -21.83 24.78
CA VAL A 17 -9.45 -23.11 25.23
C VAL A 17 -8.56 -23.69 24.12
N GLY A 18 -7.37 -24.14 24.51
CA GLY A 18 -6.41 -24.83 23.64
C GLY A 18 -6.53 -26.35 23.72
N TYR A 19 -6.32 -27.03 22.59
CA TYR A 19 -6.31 -28.48 22.46
C TYR A 19 -5.05 -28.92 21.72
N CYS A 20 -4.52 -30.07 22.12
CA CYS A 20 -3.35 -30.67 21.47
C CYS A 20 -3.71 -31.26 20.08
N SER A 21 -4.96 -31.71 19.88
CA SER A 21 -5.47 -32.22 18.60
C SER A 21 -6.97 -32.00 18.43
N LYS A 22 -7.50 -32.26 17.22
CA LYS A 22 -8.95 -32.25 16.94
C LYS A 22 -9.69 -33.33 17.73
N ASP A 23 -9.05 -34.47 17.98
CA ASP A 23 -9.64 -35.56 18.76
C ASP A 23 -9.80 -35.16 20.23
N CYS A 24 -8.80 -34.46 20.79
CA CYS A 24 -8.89 -33.93 22.15
C CYS A 24 -9.96 -32.82 22.27
N GLN A 25 -10.15 -32.02 21.22
CA GLN A 25 -11.25 -31.06 21.14
C GLN A 25 -12.61 -31.79 21.13
N THR A 26 -12.77 -32.83 20.32
CA THR A 26 -14.01 -33.60 20.18
C THR A 26 -14.36 -34.35 21.47
N THR A 27 -13.38 -34.98 22.11
CA THR A 27 -13.55 -35.66 23.41
C THR A 27 -13.96 -34.67 24.51
N SER A 28 -13.34 -33.48 24.52
CA SER A 28 -13.66 -32.43 25.49
C SER A 28 -14.92 -31.63 25.11
N TRP A 29 -15.47 -31.81 23.90
CA TRP A 29 -16.56 -31.01 23.35
C TRP A 29 -17.83 -31.09 24.20
N LYS A 30 -18.17 -32.28 24.72
CA LYS A 30 -19.36 -32.46 25.57
C LYS A 30 -19.37 -31.54 26.79
N LYS A 31 -18.19 -31.27 27.38
CA LYS A 31 -18.00 -30.34 28.50
C LYS A 31 -17.83 -28.90 28.02
N HIS A 32 -17.00 -28.69 26.99
CA HIS A 32 -16.68 -27.36 26.46
C HIS A 32 -17.88 -26.64 25.84
N LYS A 33 -18.78 -27.35 25.14
CA LYS A 33 -19.92 -26.75 24.42
C LYS A 33 -20.83 -25.91 25.32
N LYS A 34 -20.95 -26.27 26.61
CA LYS A 34 -21.77 -25.54 27.59
C LYS A 34 -21.27 -24.11 27.82
N ASN A 35 -19.95 -23.92 27.74
CA ASN A 35 -19.28 -22.66 28.02
C ASN A 35 -18.65 -22.03 26.77
N CYS A 36 -18.83 -22.64 25.60
CA CYS A 36 -18.26 -22.18 24.35
C CYS A 36 -19.08 -21.04 23.75
N LYS A 37 -18.73 -19.80 24.08
CA LYS A 37 -19.33 -18.59 23.51
C LYS A 37 -18.51 -18.09 22.30
N PRO A 38 -19.14 -17.63 21.21
CA PRO A 38 -18.41 -17.04 20.10
C PRO A 38 -17.60 -15.84 20.60
N SER A 39 -16.28 -15.86 20.37
CA SER A 39 -15.47 -14.67 20.61
C SER A 39 -15.84 -13.67 19.53
N LYS A 40 -16.47 -12.56 19.93
CA LYS A 40 -16.56 -11.40 19.05
C LYS A 40 -15.13 -10.98 18.78
N PRO A 41 -14.69 -10.88 17.52
CA PRO A 41 -13.38 -10.30 17.25
C PRO A 41 -13.37 -8.90 17.85
N ASP A 42 -12.37 -8.58 18.67
CA ASP A 42 -12.23 -7.27 19.31
C ASP A 42 -12.27 -6.20 18.22
N SER A 43 -13.40 -5.51 18.09
CA SER A 43 -13.64 -4.48 17.07
C SER A 43 -12.56 -3.41 17.04
N LYS A 44 -11.93 -3.13 18.20
CA LYS A 44 -10.74 -2.27 18.29
C LYS A 44 -9.57 -2.78 17.45
N LYS A 45 -9.23 -4.07 17.49
CA LYS A 45 -8.10 -4.62 16.72
C LYS A 45 -8.37 -4.69 15.22
N ILE A 46 -9.63 -4.88 14.83
CA ILE A 46 -10.03 -4.89 13.42
C ILE A 46 -9.97 -3.48 12.85
N ASN A 47 -10.51 -2.48 13.57
CA ASN A 47 -10.47 -1.09 13.11
C ASN A 47 -9.02 -0.58 13.01
N THR A 48 -8.16 -0.88 13.98
CA THR A 48 -6.74 -0.49 13.90
C THR A 48 -5.99 -1.20 12.75
N ALA A 49 -6.30 -2.47 12.47
CA ALA A 49 -5.70 -3.19 11.34
C ALA A 49 -6.24 -2.71 9.98
N VAL A 50 -7.52 -2.34 9.90
CA VAL A 50 -8.15 -1.79 8.70
C VAL A 50 -7.67 -0.37 8.43
N GLU A 51 -7.50 0.46 9.46
CA GLU A 51 -6.87 1.79 9.34
C GLU A 51 -5.39 1.68 8.96
N ALA A 52 -4.63 0.77 9.60
CA ALA A 52 -3.24 0.51 9.23
C ALA A 52 -3.10 -0.05 7.81
N ALA A 53 -4.05 -0.87 7.33
CA ALA A 53 -4.06 -1.36 5.95
C ALA A 53 -4.46 -0.26 4.94
N ARG A 54 -5.33 0.69 5.32
CA ARG A 54 -5.64 1.88 4.51
C ARG A 54 -4.49 2.88 4.43
N GLN A 55 -3.64 2.91 5.46
CA GLN A 55 -2.47 3.79 5.55
C GLN A 55 -1.17 3.12 5.09
N ALA A 56 -1.18 1.81 4.89
CA ALA A 56 -0.02 1.10 4.37
C ALA A 56 0.21 1.54 2.92
N PRO A 57 1.39 2.08 2.57
CA PRO A 57 1.70 2.37 1.18
C PRO A 57 1.59 1.08 0.37
N ASP A 58 0.93 1.18 -0.79
CA ASP A 58 0.72 0.05 -1.70
C ASP A 58 2.05 -0.70 -1.92
N PRO A 59 2.07 -2.04 -1.98
CA PRO A 59 3.27 -2.80 -2.32
C PRO A 59 4.03 -2.25 -3.53
N ALA A 60 3.34 -1.67 -4.52
CA ALA A 60 3.95 -1.02 -5.67
C ALA A 60 4.74 0.25 -5.30
N LEU A 61 4.20 1.11 -4.42
CA LEU A 61 4.91 2.29 -3.91
C LEU A 61 6.16 1.92 -3.12
N ARG A 62 6.07 0.86 -2.29
CA ARG A 62 7.24 0.36 -1.53
C ARG A 62 8.35 -0.15 -2.44
N LYS A 63 7.98 -0.82 -3.55
CA LYS A 63 8.95 -1.23 -4.58
C LYS A 63 9.63 0.00 -5.18
N GLN A 64 8.85 1.03 -5.46
CA GLN A 64 9.38 2.27 -6.02
C GLN A 64 10.34 2.99 -5.08
N ASP A 65 10.01 3.13 -3.80
CA ASP A 65 10.91 3.70 -2.79
C ASP A 65 12.22 2.89 -2.68
N TYR A 66 12.13 1.57 -2.73
CA TYR A 66 13.31 0.69 -2.73
C TYR A 66 14.21 0.94 -3.94
N LEU A 67 13.65 1.00 -5.16
CA LEU A 67 14.41 1.22 -6.38
C LEU A 67 15.12 2.58 -6.39
N LEU A 68 14.45 3.63 -5.89
CA LEU A 68 15.03 4.96 -5.73
C LEU A 68 16.10 5.00 -4.63
N SER A 69 15.93 4.26 -3.53
CA SER A 69 16.96 4.16 -2.49
C SER A 69 18.27 3.53 -2.99
N LYS A 70 18.19 2.63 -3.97
CA LYS A 70 19.35 2.01 -4.62
C LYS A 70 19.98 2.88 -5.69
N ASN A 71 19.20 3.80 -6.27
CA ASN A 71 19.61 4.66 -7.37
C ASN A 71 19.16 6.11 -7.10
N PRO A 72 19.85 6.83 -6.20
CA PRO A 72 19.44 8.18 -5.77
C PRO A 72 19.50 9.24 -6.89
N SER A 73 20.13 8.92 -8.02
CA SER A 73 20.13 9.76 -9.22
C SER A 73 18.79 9.76 -9.94
N PHE A 74 17.97 8.72 -9.77
CA PHE A 74 16.65 8.61 -10.38
C PHE A 74 15.60 9.31 -9.53
N ASN A 75 14.59 9.86 -10.21
CA ASN A 75 13.42 10.50 -9.62
C ASN A 75 12.18 9.61 -9.67
N TYR A 76 12.17 8.68 -10.62
CA TYR A 76 11.14 7.66 -10.76
C TYR A 76 11.75 6.46 -11.48
N VAL A 77 11.19 5.27 -11.30
CA VAL A 77 11.55 4.07 -12.07
C VAL A 77 10.30 3.51 -12.73
N ILE A 78 10.30 3.42 -14.06
CA ILE A 78 9.24 2.77 -14.82
C ILE A 78 9.58 1.28 -14.86
N VAL A 79 8.74 0.48 -14.21
CA VAL A 79 8.90 -0.98 -14.12
C VAL A 79 8.30 -1.62 -15.36
N MET A 80 9.08 -2.45 -16.05
CA MET A 80 8.62 -3.12 -17.26
C MET A 80 7.86 -4.41 -16.92
N PRO A 81 6.63 -4.61 -17.44
CA PRO A 81 5.80 -5.76 -17.10
C PRO A 81 6.26 -7.08 -17.75
N ASP A 82 7.03 -6.99 -18.83
CA ASP A 82 7.53 -8.11 -19.64
C ASP A 82 8.83 -8.72 -19.10
N GLY A 83 9.36 -8.20 -17.98
CA GLY A 83 10.63 -8.64 -17.40
C GLY A 83 11.86 -8.04 -18.11
N ASN A 84 11.67 -7.11 -19.05
CA ASN A 84 12.76 -6.28 -19.56
C ASN A 84 13.29 -5.34 -18.47
N LYS A 85 14.44 -4.71 -18.74
CA LYS A 85 15.09 -3.82 -17.77
C LYS A 85 14.18 -2.64 -17.45
N ASP A 86 13.99 -2.39 -16.16
CA ASP A 86 13.31 -1.21 -15.65
C ASP A 86 14.02 0.08 -16.12
N PHE A 87 13.27 1.14 -16.39
CA PHE A 87 13.79 2.43 -16.85
C PHE A 87 13.83 3.44 -15.71
N GLY A 88 15.04 3.85 -15.33
CA GLY A 88 15.24 4.97 -14.41
C GLY A 88 14.98 6.31 -15.09
N VAL A 89 14.04 7.08 -14.57
CA VAL A 89 13.75 8.44 -15.01
C VAL A 89 14.61 9.39 -14.20
N GLN A 90 15.58 10.03 -14.86
CA GLN A 90 16.38 11.11 -14.29
C GLN A 90 15.86 12.44 -14.83
N MET A 91 15.60 13.39 -13.94
CA MET A 91 15.18 14.73 -14.33
C MET A 91 16.36 15.70 -14.24
N ASP A 92 16.75 16.26 -15.39
CA ASP A 92 17.93 17.13 -15.48
C ASP A 92 17.65 18.56 -14.99
N HIS A 93 16.41 19.04 -15.10
CA HIS A 93 16.06 20.38 -14.65
C HIS A 93 15.78 20.41 -13.13
N PRO A 94 16.50 21.22 -12.33
CA PRO A 94 16.38 21.22 -10.87
C PRO A 94 14.95 21.54 -10.40
N MET A 95 14.28 22.50 -11.04
CA MET A 95 12.87 22.81 -10.74
C MET A 95 11.92 21.67 -11.12
N GLY A 96 12.19 20.94 -12.20
CA GLY A 96 11.35 19.82 -12.63
C GLY A 96 11.47 18.63 -11.67
N LYS A 97 12.71 18.34 -11.25
CA LYS A 97 13.02 17.38 -10.20
C LYS A 97 12.30 17.68 -8.88
N MET A 98 12.37 18.93 -8.41
CA MET A 98 11.66 19.35 -7.20
C MET A 98 10.15 19.19 -7.34
N MET A 99 9.57 19.71 -8.42
CA MET A 99 8.13 19.63 -8.68
C MET A 99 7.66 18.17 -8.72
N PHE A 100 8.40 17.28 -9.40
CA PHE A 100 8.03 15.88 -9.50
C PHE A 100 8.09 15.15 -8.15
N ASN A 101 9.15 15.39 -7.37
CA ASN A 101 9.27 14.82 -6.03
C ASN A 101 8.12 15.27 -5.13
N PHE A 102 7.72 16.54 -5.23
CA PHE A 102 6.58 17.07 -4.50
C PHE A 102 5.26 16.40 -4.93
N LEU A 103 5.01 16.31 -6.24
CA LEU A 103 3.82 15.62 -6.77
C LEU A 103 3.75 14.16 -6.27
N ARG A 104 4.88 13.44 -6.24
CA ARG A 104 4.97 12.07 -5.72
C ARG A 104 4.57 11.97 -4.25
N GLN A 105 4.98 12.94 -3.41
CA GLN A 105 4.60 12.98 -1.99
C GLN A 105 3.09 13.24 -1.80
N MET A 106 2.49 14.04 -2.68
CA MET A 106 1.08 14.40 -2.61
C MET A 106 0.13 13.38 -3.24
N ALA A 107 0.62 12.63 -4.23
CA ALA A 107 -0.16 11.70 -5.03
C ALA A 107 -1.04 10.70 -4.25
N PRO A 108 -0.65 10.17 -3.07
CA PRO A 108 -1.52 9.29 -2.28
C PRO A 108 -2.83 9.95 -1.81
N ASN A 109 -2.84 11.28 -1.65
CA ASN A 109 -3.99 12.03 -1.15
C ASN A 109 -4.60 12.98 -2.20
N THR A 110 -3.90 13.20 -3.32
CA THR A 110 -4.25 14.23 -4.31
C THR A 110 -4.33 13.60 -5.71
N PRO A 111 -5.54 13.26 -6.20
CA PRO A 111 -5.72 12.68 -7.54
C PRO A 111 -5.11 13.52 -8.67
N ALA A 112 -5.16 14.86 -8.53
CA ALA A 112 -4.57 15.79 -9.49
C ALA A 112 -3.05 15.66 -9.61
N ALA A 113 -2.37 15.25 -8.54
CA ALA A 113 -0.93 15.04 -8.57
C ALA A 113 -0.58 13.81 -9.44
N VAL A 114 -1.39 12.75 -9.39
CA VAL A 114 -1.22 11.55 -10.24
C VAL A 114 -1.35 11.90 -11.72
N TYR A 115 -2.33 12.74 -12.11
CA TYR A 115 -2.46 13.22 -13.50
C TYR A 115 -1.24 14.03 -13.95
N ARG A 116 -0.73 14.92 -13.10
CA ARG A 116 0.46 15.73 -13.42
C ARG A 116 1.73 14.89 -13.52
N MET A 117 1.89 13.89 -12.65
CA MET A 117 2.98 12.91 -12.76
C MET A 117 2.92 12.15 -14.08
N TYR A 118 1.73 11.67 -14.46
CA TYR A 118 1.52 11.01 -15.75
C TYR A 118 1.93 11.91 -16.93
N GLY A 119 1.52 13.20 -16.91
CA GLY A 119 1.91 14.17 -17.92
C GLY A 119 3.43 14.37 -18.02
N PHE A 120 4.11 14.50 -16.88
CA PHE A 120 5.57 14.59 -16.83
C PHE A 120 6.25 13.35 -17.40
N LEU A 121 5.88 12.16 -16.92
CA LEU A 121 6.49 10.90 -17.36
C LEU A 121 6.25 10.65 -18.86
N LYS A 122 5.05 10.97 -19.36
CA LYS A 122 4.72 10.91 -20.79
C LYS A 122 5.59 11.84 -21.64
N SER A 123 5.87 13.06 -21.16
CA SER A 123 6.72 13.99 -21.90
C SER A 123 8.18 13.55 -22.00
N ILE A 124 8.68 12.83 -20.99
CA ILE A 124 10.06 12.32 -20.95
C ILE A 124 10.18 11.04 -21.77
N HIS A 125 9.16 10.18 -21.71
CA HIS A 125 9.15 8.87 -22.36
C HIS A 125 7.89 8.69 -23.23
N PRO A 126 7.86 9.32 -24.43
CA PRO A 126 6.79 9.09 -25.39
C PRO A 126 6.80 7.61 -25.84
N GLY A 127 5.62 6.98 -25.94
CA GLY A 127 5.48 5.58 -26.31
C GLY A 127 5.40 4.59 -25.13
N MET A 128 5.57 5.05 -23.89
CA MET A 128 5.38 4.24 -22.67
C MET A 128 4.09 4.59 -21.90
N GLU A 129 3.13 5.26 -22.54
CA GLU A 129 1.93 5.79 -21.89
C GLU A 129 1.13 4.75 -21.13
N ASP A 130 0.89 3.58 -21.72
CA ASP A 130 0.08 2.52 -21.12
C ASP A 130 0.78 1.89 -19.92
N ILE A 131 2.12 1.74 -20.00
CA ILE A 131 2.94 1.21 -18.91
C ILE A 131 2.94 2.19 -17.73
N ILE A 132 3.20 3.47 -18.01
CA ILE A 132 3.21 4.53 -16.99
C ILE A 132 1.83 4.64 -16.34
N ARG A 133 0.75 4.64 -17.13
CA ARG A 133 -0.62 4.70 -16.60
C ARG A 133 -0.92 3.50 -15.69
N GLY A 134 -0.60 2.28 -16.16
CA GLY A 134 -0.81 1.07 -15.38
C GLY A 134 -0.03 1.07 -14.06
N GLN A 135 1.22 1.53 -14.09
CA GLN A 135 2.05 1.63 -12.89
C GLN A 135 1.51 2.67 -11.91
N LEU A 136 1.15 3.87 -12.36
CA LEU A 136 0.56 4.89 -11.48
C LEU A 136 -0.77 4.43 -10.87
N MET A 137 -1.57 3.70 -11.64
CA MET A 137 -2.81 3.09 -11.14
C MET A 137 -2.53 2.04 -10.06
N ALA A 138 -1.50 1.20 -10.23
CA ALA A 138 -1.10 0.23 -9.23
C ALA A 138 -0.51 0.89 -7.98
N GLU A 139 0.24 1.98 -8.14
CA GLU A 139 0.89 2.70 -7.04
C GLU A 139 -0.10 3.52 -6.20
N TYR A 140 -1.01 4.25 -6.86
CA TYR A 140 -1.86 5.25 -6.20
C TYR A 140 -3.34 4.87 -6.19
N GLY A 141 -3.74 3.78 -6.84
CA GLY A 141 -5.14 3.35 -6.94
C GLY A 141 -6.04 4.30 -7.76
N ILE A 142 -5.45 5.27 -8.46
CA ILE A 142 -6.16 6.31 -9.19
C ILE A 142 -5.74 6.26 -10.66
N ASP A 143 -6.73 6.26 -11.55
CA ASP A 143 -6.48 6.43 -12.97
C ASP A 143 -6.10 7.89 -13.27
N PRO A 144 -4.87 8.18 -13.74
CA PRO A 144 -4.45 9.56 -14.04
C PRO A 144 -5.34 10.20 -15.10
N LEU A 145 -6.00 9.43 -15.97
CA LEU A 145 -6.87 9.97 -17.02
C LEU A 145 -8.34 10.07 -16.61
N SER A 146 -8.68 9.75 -15.35
CA SER A 146 -10.03 9.93 -14.82
C SER A 146 -10.41 11.40 -14.67
N ASP A 147 -11.70 11.70 -14.68
CA ASP A 147 -12.20 13.07 -14.47
C ASP A 147 -11.82 13.62 -13.10
N ILE A 148 -11.73 12.77 -12.07
CA ILE A 148 -11.31 13.16 -10.72
C ILE A 148 -9.85 13.59 -10.70
N ALA A 149 -8.99 12.91 -11.46
CA ALA A 149 -7.57 13.27 -11.57
C ALA A 149 -7.36 14.50 -12.47
N LYS A 150 -8.08 14.61 -13.59
CA LYS A 150 -7.98 15.75 -14.53
C LYS A 150 -8.55 17.04 -13.96
N ASN A 151 -9.71 16.96 -13.30
CA ASN A 151 -10.41 18.12 -12.74
C ASN A 151 -10.12 18.34 -11.25
N GLY A 152 -9.29 17.48 -10.66
CA GLY A 152 -8.89 17.59 -9.26
C GLY A 152 -8.16 18.90 -9.00
N GLN A 153 -8.51 19.56 -7.89
CA GLN A 153 -7.80 20.75 -7.46
C GLN A 153 -6.44 20.37 -6.87
N MET A 154 -5.39 21.07 -7.28
CA MET A 154 -4.16 21.09 -6.50
C MET A 154 -4.37 22.04 -5.33
N PRO A 155 -4.04 21.63 -4.09
CA PRO A 155 -3.98 22.57 -2.99
C PRO A 155 -2.93 23.64 -3.30
N GLU A 156 -3.19 24.87 -2.86
CA GLU A 156 -2.20 25.94 -2.95
C GLU A 156 -0.96 25.54 -2.15
N MET A 157 0.20 25.63 -2.80
CA MET A 157 1.48 25.32 -2.17
C MET A 157 1.78 26.39 -1.12
N SER A 158 1.74 26.01 0.15
CA SER A 158 2.00 26.96 1.23
C SER A 158 3.46 27.38 1.24
N LYS A 159 3.76 28.52 1.89
CA LYS A 159 5.16 28.97 2.09
C LYS A 159 5.96 27.97 2.93
N GLU A 160 5.29 27.22 3.79
CA GLU A 160 5.88 26.16 4.62
C GLU A 160 6.23 24.94 3.77
N ASP A 161 5.34 24.54 2.87
CA ASP A 161 5.63 23.48 1.89
C ASP A 161 6.83 23.86 1.02
N MET A 162 6.87 25.09 0.50
CA MET A 162 8.03 25.59 -0.26
C MET A 162 9.32 25.60 0.55
N ARG A 163 9.29 25.95 1.85
CA ARG A 163 10.47 25.94 2.72
C ARG A 163 10.95 24.53 3.04
N SER A 164 10.05 23.54 3.11
CA SER A 164 10.42 22.14 3.35
C SER A 164 11.10 21.48 2.14
N MET A 165 11.11 22.15 0.98
CA MET A 165 11.73 21.68 -0.27
C MET A 165 13.17 22.16 -0.49
N PHE A 166 13.68 23.07 0.34
CA PHE A 166 15.05 23.62 0.32
C PHE A 166 15.83 23.18 1.56
#